data_AF-A0A4P9UL80-F1
#
_entry.id   AF-A0A4P9UL80-F1
#
_cell.length_a   1.000
_cell.length_b   1.000
_cell.length_c   1.000
_cell.angle_alpha   90.00
_cell.angle_beta   90.00
_cell.angle_gamma   90.00
#
_symmetry.space_group_name_H-M   'P 1'
#
loop_
_entity.id
_entity.type
_entity.pdbx_description
1 polymer ?
#
loop_
_entity_poly.entity_id
_entity_poly.type
_entity_poly.pdbx_seq_one_letter_code
_entity_poly.pdbx_strand_id
1 'polypeptide(L)'
;MTIIAFLLLLIALSPTVDADVFKCITSSGKITYQGKPCSSDAQQEKVPIEPTDPRQLAEAERRLAIWQMERDKQNAERLEAERMQRQEQHRIEAVEALKRSAEAQRQQALAELRQAEALENQYRMPAYPLYYLPYQSRSPYRDRHRNNNLPPRKHKYLANP
;
A
#
# COMPACT_ATOMS: atom_id res chain seq x y z
N MET A 1 23.27 -17.28 -56.61
CA MET A 1 23.65 -15.85 -56.60
C MET A 1 22.74 -14.96 -57.43
N THR A 2 22.15 -15.46 -58.52
CA THR A 2 21.17 -14.72 -59.35
C THR A 2 19.90 -14.32 -58.62
N ILE A 3 19.38 -15.18 -57.72
CA ILE A 3 18.15 -14.89 -56.95
C ILE A 3 18.34 -13.70 -55.99
N ILE A 4 19.51 -13.59 -55.35
CA ILE A 4 19.82 -12.49 -54.41
C ILE A 4 19.95 -11.17 -55.18
N ALA A 5 20.58 -11.18 -56.35
CA ALA A 5 20.66 -10.01 -57.22
C ALA A 5 19.27 -9.57 -57.72
N PHE A 6 18.39 -10.52 -58.05
CA PHE A 6 17.01 -10.24 -58.46
C PHE A 6 16.17 -9.63 -57.32
N LEU A 7 16.37 -10.09 -56.09
CA LEU A 7 15.71 -9.56 -54.89
C LEU A 7 16.17 -8.13 -54.56
N LEU A 8 17.46 -7.84 -54.69
CA LEU A 8 18.00 -6.49 -54.49
C LEU A 8 17.51 -5.51 -55.56
N LEU A 9 17.38 -5.97 -56.81
CA LEU A 9 16.81 -5.18 -57.90
C LEU A 9 15.34 -4.82 -57.63
N LEU A 10 14.54 -5.76 -57.12
CA LEU A 10 13.13 -5.53 -56.76
C LEU A 10 12.95 -4.48 -55.65
N ILE A 11 13.86 -4.43 -54.67
CA ILE A 11 13.83 -3.43 -53.59
C ILE A 11 14.17 -2.03 -54.14
N ALA A 12 15.11 -1.94 -55.08
CA ALA A 12 15.52 -0.67 -55.69
C ALA A 12 14.45 -0.07 -56.63
N LEU A 13 13.52 -0.87 -57.16
CA LEU A 13 12.40 -0.40 -57.99
C LEU A 13 11.16 0.02 -57.19
N SER A 14 11.25 0.04 -55.86
CA SER A 14 10.15 0.54 -55.03
C SER A 14 9.91 2.02 -55.36
N PRO A 15 8.72 2.42 -55.82
CA PRO A 15 8.43 3.83 -56.07
C PRO A 15 8.61 4.60 -54.75
N THR A 16 9.42 5.65 -54.78
CA THR A 16 9.48 6.65 -53.71
C THR A 16 8.11 7.30 -53.63
N VAL A 17 7.30 6.89 -52.65
CA VAL A 17 6.02 7.53 -52.38
C VAL A 17 6.33 8.89 -51.76
N ASP A 18 6.35 9.93 -52.59
CA ASP A 18 6.31 11.31 -52.11
C ASP A 18 4.99 11.49 -51.36
N ALA A 19 5.08 11.73 -50.06
CA ALA A 19 3.93 11.89 -49.16
C ALA A 19 3.30 13.27 -49.32
N ASP A 20 2.76 13.56 -50.50
CA ASP A 20 1.96 14.75 -50.75
C ASP A 20 0.57 14.59 -50.12
N VAL A 21 0.15 15.54 -49.27
CA VAL A 21 -1.21 15.60 -48.73
C VAL A 21 -2.04 16.59 -49.56
N PHE A 22 -3.10 16.08 -50.18
CA PHE A 22 -4.04 16.87 -50.97
C PHE A 22 -5.28 17.18 -50.14
N LYS A 23 -5.69 18.45 -50.16
CA LYS A 23 -6.97 18.90 -49.62
C LYS A 23 -7.98 18.87 -50.77
N CYS A 24 -8.96 17.99 -50.66
CA CYS A 24 -10.03 17.84 -51.65
C CYS A 24 -11.30 18.51 -51.15
N ILE A 25 -11.86 19.42 -51.95
CA ILE A 25 -13.13 20.09 -51.70
C ILE A 25 -14.14 19.55 -52.71
N THR A 26 -15.09 18.76 -52.23
CA THR A 26 -16.16 18.21 -53.08
C THR A 26 -17.19 19.29 -53.46
N SER A 27 -17.96 19.07 -54.52
CA SER A 27 -19.06 19.97 -54.93
C SER A 27 -20.10 20.24 -53.84
N SER A 28 -20.23 19.31 -52.88
CA SER A 28 -21.08 19.46 -51.69
C SER A 28 -20.50 20.38 -50.60
N GLY A 29 -19.26 20.87 -50.77
CA GLY A 29 -18.53 21.66 -49.77
C GLY A 29 -17.79 20.82 -48.72
N LYS A 30 -17.88 19.49 -48.76
CA LYS A 30 -17.13 18.60 -47.84
C LYS A 30 -15.64 18.62 -48.15
N ILE A 31 -14.82 18.83 -47.12
CA ILE A 31 -13.35 18.84 -47.16
C ILE A 31 -12.81 17.49 -46.68
N THR A 32 -11.92 16.87 -47.45
CA THR A 32 -11.21 15.64 -47.07
C THR A 32 -9.73 15.75 -47.39
N TYR A 33 -8.86 15.32 -46.47
CA TYR A 33 -7.41 15.26 -46.68
C TYR A 33 -7.01 13.83 -47.05
N GLN A 34 -6.27 13.67 -48.14
CA GLN A 34 -5.87 12.36 -48.64
C GLN A 34 -4.48 12.40 -49.26
N GLY A 35 -3.75 11.28 -49.19
CA GLY A 35 -2.42 11.11 -49.80
C GLY A 35 -2.45 10.78 -51.30
N LYS A 36 -3.64 10.80 -51.92
CA LYS A 36 -3.84 10.57 -53.36
C LYS A 36 -4.47 11.82 -54.00
N PRO A 37 -4.20 12.12 -55.28
CA PRO A 37 -4.86 13.22 -55.99
C PRO A 37 -6.38 13.13 -55.87
N CYS A 38 -7.06 14.29 -55.87
CA CYS A 38 -8.52 14.34 -55.77
C CYS A 38 -9.16 13.71 -57.02
N SER A 39 -10.35 13.12 -56.85
CA SER A 39 -11.17 12.73 -58.00
C SER A 39 -11.47 13.94 -58.87
N SER A 40 -11.66 13.75 -60.18
CA SER A 40 -11.93 14.83 -61.17
C SER A 40 -13.01 15.81 -60.75
N ASP A 41 -13.95 15.37 -59.92
CA ASP A 41 -15.14 16.12 -59.51
C ASP A 41 -14.92 16.95 -58.22
N ALA A 42 -13.69 16.98 -57.69
CA ALA A 42 -13.32 17.71 -56.48
C ALA A 42 -12.19 18.70 -56.76
N GLN A 43 -12.30 19.91 -56.19
CA GLN A 43 -11.25 20.92 -56.28
C GLN A 43 -10.07 20.49 -55.40
N GLN A 44 -8.88 20.41 -56.01
CA GLN A 44 -7.65 20.01 -55.35
C GLN A 44 -6.82 21.23 -54.96
N GLU A 45 -6.49 21.33 -53.68
CA GLU A 45 -5.52 22.28 -53.15
C GLU A 45 -4.34 21.48 -52.57
N LYS A 46 -3.13 21.69 -53.12
CA LYS A 46 -1.92 21.07 -52.57
C LYS A 46 -1.58 21.80 -51.27
N VAL A 47 -1.52 21.09 -50.16
CA VAL A 47 -1.08 21.68 -48.89
C VAL A 47 0.43 21.89 -48.98
N PRO A 48 0.93 23.13 -48.93
CA PRO A 48 2.37 23.36 -48.91
C PRO A 48 2.91 22.88 -47.56
N ILE A 49 3.69 21.80 -47.59
CA ILE A 49 4.50 21.40 -46.45
C ILE A 49 5.80 22.20 -46.57
N GLU A 50 5.96 23.22 -45.73
CA GLU A 50 7.21 23.97 -45.70
C GLU A 50 8.36 23.06 -45.25
N PRO A 51 9.49 23.02 -45.98
CA PRO A 51 10.66 22.28 -45.55
C PRO A 51 11.16 22.85 -44.22
N THR A 52 11.19 22.02 -43.19
CA THR A 52 11.67 22.41 -41.86
C THR A 52 13.14 22.85 -41.93
N ASP A 53 13.47 24.00 -41.33
CA ASP A 53 14.85 24.47 -41.23
C ASP A 53 15.69 23.45 -40.43
N PRO A 54 16.78 22.90 -41.02
CA PRO A 54 17.63 21.92 -40.34
C PRO A 54 18.21 22.45 -39.01
N ARG A 55 18.35 23.77 -38.84
CA ARG A 55 18.79 24.37 -37.56
C ARG A 55 17.73 24.24 -36.47
N GLN A 56 16.46 24.42 -36.81
CA GLN A 56 15.35 24.27 -35.87
C GLN A 56 15.18 22.81 -35.44
N LEU A 57 15.39 21.87 -36.38
CA LEU A 57 15.38 20.44 -36.08
C LEU A 57 16.49 20.07 -35.07
N ALA A 58 17.72 20.52 -35.31
CA ALA A 58 18.85 20.26 -34.43
C ALA A 58 18.66 20.89 -33.02
N GLU A 59 18.04 22.06 -32.93
CA GLU A 59 17.72 22.68 -31.65
C GLU A 59 16.61 21.91 -30.91
N ALA A 60 15.57 21.47 -31.61
CA ALA A 60 14.50 20.65 -31.05
C ALA A 60 15.03 19.31 -30.52
N GLU A 61 15.92 18.64 -31.26
CA GLU A 61 16.57 17.40 -30.83
C GLU A 61 17.42 17.60 -29.57
N ARG A 62 18.18 18.71 -29.49
CA ARG A 62 18.95 19.04 -28.28
C ARG A 62 18.05 19.27 -27.07
N ARG A 63 16.95 20.02 -27.24
CA ARG A 63 15.99 20.26 -26.16
C ARG A 63 15.33 18.96 -25.72
N LEU A 64 14.99 18.08 -26.66
CA LEU A 64 14.43 16.76 -26.36
C LEU A 64 15.42 15.91 -25.55
N ALA A 65 16.70 15.88 -25.94
CA ALA A 65 17.73 15.14 -25.22
C ALA A 65 17.91 15.66 -23.78
N ILE A 66 17.96 16.99 -23.58
CA ILE A 66 18.06 17.59 -22.25
C ILE A 66 16.85 17.23 -21.39
N TRP A 67 15.65 17.33 -21.97
CA TRP A 67 14.42 17.01 -21.26
C TRP A 67 14.32 15.52 -20.88
N GLN A 68 14.78 14.62 -21.76
CA GLN A 68 14.84 13.18 -21.46
C GLN A 68 15.80 12.91 -20.30
N MET A 69 17.00 13.49 -20.34
CA MET A 69 17.98 13.35 -19.25
C MET A 69 17.42 13.84 -17.90
N GLU A 70 16.76 15.00 -17.88
CA GLU A 70 16.17 15.55 -16.66
C GLU A 70 15.04 14.64 -16.13
N ARG A 71 14.19 14.14 -17.02
CA ARG A 71 13.12 13.20 -16.65
C ARG A 71 13.68 11.89 -16.09
N ASP A 72 14.74 11.35 -16.70
CA ASP A 72 15.37 10.11 -16.25
C ASP A 72 16.00 10.30 -14.88
N LYS A 73 16.65 11.45 -14.64
CA LYS A 73 17.17 11.81 -13.32
C LYS A 73 16.07 11.89 -12.26
N GLN A 74 14.98 12.60 -12.55
CA GLN A 74 13.84 12.70 -11.63
C GLN A 74 13.19 11.35 -11.34
N ASN A 75 13.10 10.47 -12.35
CA ASN A 75 12.59 9.12 -12.16
C ASN A 75 13.52 8.26 -11.30
N ALA A 76 14.84 8.39 -11.48
CA ALA A 76 15.83 7.71 -10.65
C ALA A 76 15.75 8.15 -9.18
N GLU A 77 15.71 9.47 -8.93
CA GLU A 77 15.57 10.03 -7.57
C GLU A 77 14.27 9.57 -6.89
N ARG A 78 13.15 9.57 -7.63
CA ARG A 78 11.88 9.04 -7.11
C ARG A 78 11.96 7.55 -6.77
N LEU A 79 12.56 6.75 -7.63
CA LEU A 79 12.69 5.31 -7.40
C LEU A 79 13.57 5.01 -6.18
N GLU A 80 14.64 5.77 -5.99
CA GLU A 80 15.49 5.67 -4.80
C GLU A 80 14.74 6.07 -3.53
N ALA A 81 13.99 7.17 -3.56
CA ALA A 81 13.16 7.59 -2.43
C ALA A 81 12.10 6.53 -2.07
N GLU A 82 11.41 5.96 -3.06
CA GLU A 82 10.43 4.88 -2.85
C GLU A 82 11.09 3.60 -2.29
N ARG A 83 12.32 3.29 -2.68
CA ARG A 83 13.07 2.16 -2.12
C ARG A 83 13.40 2.40 -0.65
N MET A 84 13.90 3.59 -0.33
CA MET A 84 14.23 3.97 1.06
C MET A 84 13.00 3.94 1.96
N GLN A 85 11.86 4.48 1.48
CA GLN A 85 10.60 4.43 2.23
C GLN A 85 10.13 2.99 2.47
N ARG A 86 10.18 2.12 1.46
CA ARG A 86 9.81 0.71 1.62
C ARG A 86 10.73 -0.03 2.59
N GLN A 87 12.03 0.24 2.54
CA GLN A 87 12.98 -0.36 3.49
C GLN A 87 12.68 0.07 4.93
N GLU A 88 12.35 1.33 5.15
CA GLU A 88 12.01 1.83 6.48
C GLU A 88 10.67 1.25 6.97
N GLN A 89 9.66 1.17 6.10
CA GLN A 89 8.40 0.51 6.44
C GLN A 89 8.61 -0.95 6.84
N HIS A 90 9.40 -1.71 6.06
CA HIS A 90 9.71 -3.09 6.41
C HIS A 90 10.48 -3.23 7.73
N ARG A 91 11.36 -2.27 8.05
CA ARG A 91 12.05 -2.24 9.35
C ARG A 91 11.05 -2.03 10.50
N ILE A 92 10.14 -1.08 10.35
CA ILE A 92 9.11 -0.80 11.35
C ILE A 92 8.21 -2.02 11.52
N GLU A 93 7.70 -2.58 10.42
CA GLU A 93 6.86 -3.78 10.41
C GLU A 93 7.54 -4.98 11.07
N ALA A 94 8.83 -5.20 10.80
CA ALA A 94 9.61 -6.27 11.41
C ALA A 94 9.73 -6.09 12.93
N VAL A 95 10.02 -4.86 13.38
CA VAL A 95 10.10 -4.55 14.82
C VAL A 95 8.73 -4.73 15.48
N GLU A 96 7.64 -4.30 14.85
CA GLU A 96 6.29 -4.47 15.38
C GLU A 96 5.85 -5.93 15.40
N ALA A 97 6.21 -6.73 14.40
CA ALA A 97 5.97 -8.16 14.39
C ALA A 97 6.72 -8.85 15.54
N LEU A 98 7.98 -8.49 15.77
CA LEU A 98 8.76 -8.99 16.90
C LEU A 98 8.13 -8.61 18.25
N LYS A 99 7.73 -7.35 18.43
CA LYS A 99 7.02 -6.91 19.65
C LYS A 99 5.75 -7.72 19.90
N ARG A 100 4.91 -7.88 18.88
CA ARG A 100 3.68 -8.69 18.98
C ARG A 100 3.98 -10.15 19.34
N SER A 101 5.02 -10.74 18.75
CA SER A 101 5.42 -12.11 19.08
C SER A 101 5.91 -12.24 20.53
N ALA A 102 6.70 -11.27 21.02
CA ALA A 102 7.19 -11.26 22.40
C ALA A 102 6.06 -11.07 23.41
N GLU A 103 5.09 -10.20 23.10
CA GLU A 103 3.89 -10.02 23.91
C GLU A 103 3.03 -11.29 23.96
N ALA A 104 2.82 -11.95 22.81
CA ALA A 104 2.09 -13.21 22.74
C ALA A 104 2.77 -14.31 23.57
N GLN A 105 4.10 -14.45 23.45
CA GLN A 105 4.87 -15.40 24.26
C GLN A 105 4.77 -15.10 25.76
N ARG A 106 4.85 -13.82 26.14
CA ARG A 106 4.68 -13.41 27.54
C ARG A 106 3.29 -13.76 28.07
N GLN A 107 2.24 -13.54 27.28
CA GLN A 107 0.87 -13.89 27.66
C GLN A 107 0.69 -15.41 27.80
N GLN A 108 1.28 -16.20 26.90
CA GLN A 108 1.27 -17.66 26.97
C GLN A 108 1.96 -18.14 28.25
N ALA A 109 3.18 -17.67 28.54
CA ALA A 109 3.91 -18.03 29.77
C ALA A 109 3.12 -17.65 31.04
N LEU A 110 2.46 -16.48 31.07
CA LEU A 110 1.60 -16.09 32.19
C LEU A 110 0.33 -16.94 32.31
N ALA A 111 -0.20 -17.45 31.19
CA ALA A 111 -1.32 -18.38 31.22
C ALA A 111 -0.90 -19.75 31.77
N GLU A 112 0.26 -20.26 31.34
CA GLU A 112 0.82 -21.52 31.85
C GLU A 112 1.13 -21.45 33.35
N LEU A 113 1.73 -20.34 33.82
CA LEU A 113 1.97 -20.14 35.25
C LEU A 113 0.68 -20.15 36.07
N ARG A 114 -0.37 -19.48 35.59
CA ARG A 114 -1.69 -19.50 36.26
C ARG A 114 -2.31 -20.89 36.27
N GLN A 115 -2.14 -21.67 35.22
CA GLN A 115 -2.61 -23.06 35.18
C GLN A 115 -1.85 -23.94 36.17
N ALA A 116 -0.52 -23.79 36.24
CA ALA A 116 0.32 -24.51 37.20
C ALA A 116 -0.05 -24.16 38.65
N GLU A 117 -0.21 -22.88 38.97
CA GLU A 117 -0.62 -22.42 40.31
C GLU A 117 -2.03 -22.93 40.69
N ALA A 118 -2.97 -22.93 39.75
CA ALA A 118 -4.31 -23.50 39.98
C ALA A 118 -4.25 -25.00 40.31
N LEU A 119 -3.39 -25.74 39.60
CA LEU A 119 -3.15 -27.16 39.85
C LEU A 119 -2.51 -27.36 41.25
N GLU A 120 -1.47 -26.60 41.58
CA GLU A 120 -0.82 -26.66 42.89
C GLU A 120 -1.81 -26.37 44.02
N ASN A 121 -2.64 -25.33 43.89
CA ASN A 121 -3.65 -24.99 44.87
C ASN A 121 -4.73 -26.08 45.01
N GLN A 122 -5.05 -26.80 43.93
CA GLN A 122 -5.96 -27.95 43.99
C GLN A 122 -5.37 -29.10 44.81
N TYR A 123 -4.07 -29.37 44.69
CA TYR A 123 -3.37 -30.42 45.44
C TYR A 123 -2.90 -29.98 46.83
N ARG A 124 -2.93 -28.67 47.12
CA ARG A 124 -2.62 -28.12 48.44
C ARG A 124 -3.77 -28.46 49.40
N MET A 125 -3.68 -29.64 50.01
CA MET A 125 -4.48 -29.98 51.20
C MET A 125 -4.39 -28.81 52.20
N PRO A 126 -5.51 -28.28 52.71
CA PRO A 126 -5.44 -27.34 53.81
C PRO A 126 -4.81 -28.08 54.97
N ALA A 127 -3.56 -27.73 55.29
CA ALA A 127 -2.93 -28.09 56.54
C ALA A 127 -3.67 -27.33 57.65
N TYR A 128 -4.89 -27.78 57.96
CA TYR A 128 -5.54 -27.41 59.20
C TYR A 128 -4.60 -27.89 60.30
N PRO A 129 -4.06 -27.00 61.14
CA PRO A 129 -3.47 -27.49 62.36
C PRO A 129 -4.59 -28.18 63.12
N LEU A 130 -4.47 -29.50 63.31
CA LEU A 130 -5.31 -30.28 64.21
C LEU A 130 -5.02 -29.82 65.64
N TYR A 131 -5.45 -28.60 65.98
CA TYR A 131 -5.66 -28.22 67.37
C TYR A 131 -6.89 -28.97 67.83
N TYR A 132 -6.67 -30.16 68.38
CA TYR A 132 -7.60 -30.79 69.31
C TYR A 132 -7.85 -29.81 70.44
N LEU A 133 -8.87 -28.97 70.31
CA LEU A 133 -9.42 -28.22 71.43
C LEU A 133 -10.13 -29.25 72.31
N PRO A 134 -9.67 -29.49 73.55
CA PRO A 134 -10.41 -30.34 74.45
C PRO A 134 -11.80 -29.74 74.64
N TYR A 135 -12.80 -30.59 74.46
CA TYR A 135 -14.21 -30.29 74.65
C TYR A 135 -14.43 -29.69 76.04
N GLN A 136 -14.44 -28.36 76.16
CA GLN A 136 -14.96 -27.71 77.35
C GLN A 136 -16.47 -27.75 77.25
N SER A 137 -17.04 -28.67 78.01
CA SER A 137 -18.46 -28.74 78.35
C SER A 137 -19.03 -27.33 78.55
N ARG A 138 -20.06 -27.01 77.76
CA ARG A 138 -20.93 -25.86 77.95
C ARG A 138 -21.31 -25.72 79.43
N SER A 139 -20.85 -24.64 80.07
CA SER A 139 -21.63 -24.06 81.17
C SER A 139 -22.88 -23.43 80.57
N PRO A 140 -24.10 -23.77 81.01
CA PRO A 140 -25.28 -23.04 80.60
C PRO A 140 -25.31 -21.68 81.32
N TYR A 141 -26.16 -20.79 80.78
CA TYR A 141 -26.52 -19.47 81.32
C TYR A 141 -25.55 -18.30 81.14
N ARG A 142 -25.84 -17.46 80.14
CA ARG A 142 -26.00 -16.02 80.38
C ARG A 142 -26.93 -15.40 79.32
N ASP A 143 -28.16 -15.14 79.73
CA ASP A 143 -29.06 -14.23 79.04
C ASP A 143 -28.38 -12.88 78.82
N ARG A 144 -28.28 -12.46 77.56
CA ARG A 144 -27.93 -11.08 77.23
C ARG A 144 -28.95 -10.59 76.20
N HIS A 145 -29.99 -9.94 76.71
CA HIS A 145 -30.90 -9.13 75.93
C HIS A 145 -30.12 -8.22 74.98
N ARG A 146 -30.20 -8.50 73.68
CA ARG A 146 -29.64 -7.65 72.62
C ARG A 146 -30.70 -6.62 72.25
N ASN A 147 -30.44 -5.38 72.64
CA ASN A 147 -31.26 -4.21 72.34
C ASN A 147 -31.10 -3.87 70.84
N ASN A 148 -32.19 -3.91 70.06
CA ASN A 148 -32.22 -3.83 68.59
C ASN A 148 -32.29 -2.39 68.04
N ASN A 149 -31.59 -1.42 68.64
CA ASN A 149 -31.69 -0.01 68.23
C ASN A 149 -30.35 0.60 67.81
N LEU A 150 -29.72 0.09 66.76
CA LEU A 150 -28.70 0.86 66.02
C LEU A 150 -29.08 0.95 64.53
N PRO A 151 -29.26 2.17 63.98
CA PRO A 151 -29.56 2.36 62.57
C PRO A 151 -28.31 2.11 61.69
N PRO A 152 -28.51 1.80 60.40
CA PRO A 152 -27.41 1.48 59.49
C PRO A 152 -26.52 2.72 59.24
N ARG A 153 -25.21 2.54 59.42
CA ARG A 153 -24.20 3.53 58.99
C ARG A 153 -24.21 3.63 57.47
N LYS A 154 -24.60 4.79 56.93
CA LYS A 154 -24.45 5.13 55.52
C LYS A 154 -22.96 5.31 55.19
N HIS A 155 -22.43 4.51 54.26
CA HIS A 155 -21.13 4.77 53.64
C HIS A 155 -21.28 5.88 52.60
N LYS A 156 -20.51 6.97 52.76
CA LYS A 156 -20.34 8.00 51.73
C LYS A 156 -19.28 7.52 50.73
N TYR A 157 -19.64 7.49 49.45
CA TYR A 157 -18.67 7.42 48.35
C TYR A 157 -17.93 8.76 48.27
N LEU A 158 -16.61 8.73 48.43
CA LEU A 158 -15.74 9.82 48.00
C LEU A 158 -15.29 9.51 46.58
N ALA A 159 -15.88 10.23 45.62
CA ALA A 159 -15.29 10.40 44.30
C ALA A 159 -14.06 11.30 44.47
N ASN A 160 -12.92 10.85 43.94
CA ASN A 160 -11.72 11.69 43.82
C ASN A 160 -11.66 12.32 42.42
N PRO A 161 -11.05 13.52 42.29
CA PRO A 161 -10.94 14.28 41.05
C PRO A 161 -9.97 13.66 40.03
#